data_AF-A0A9D6F1T5-F1
#
_entry.id   AF-A0A9D6F1T5-F1
#
_cell.length_a   1.000
_cell.length_b   1.000
_cell.length_c   1.000
_cell.angle_alpha   90.00
_cell.angle_beta   90.00
_cell.angle_gamma   90.00
#
_symmetry.space_group_name_H-M   'P 1'
#
loop_
_entity.id
_entity.type
_entity.pdbx_description
1 polymer ?
#
loop_
_entity_poly.entity_id
_entity_poly.type
_entity_poly.pdbx_seq_one_letter_code
_entity_poly.pdbx_strand_id
1 'polypeptide(L)'
;MTRWQVWSLFVVAWTLALEVPVPDPGHLPAGAILSTNKYLFAKTLHVAAYAGLTAFSGWVVVASRHRWLMMLFLMGHATASELLQAALEPYCHRGGSLTDVGFDQLGILLGTAVGWRWWIRE
;
A
#
# COMPACT_ATOMS: atom_id res chain seq x y z
N MET A 1 10.68 -3.57 19.27
CA MET A 1 10.53 -2.71 18.09
C MET A 1 9.74 -1.46 18.47
N THR A 2 10.18 -0.28 18.05
CA THR A 2 9.40 0.96 18.19
C THR A 2 8.26 0.99 17.18
N ARG A 3 7.21 1.80 17.41
CA ARG A 3 6.08 1.95 16.45
C ARG A 3 6.56 2.40 15.07
N TRP A 4 7.57 3.26 15.05
CA TRP A 4 8.25 3.70 13.84
C TRP A 4 8.91 2.56 13.07
N GLN A 5 9.60 1.63 13.76
CA GLN A 5 10.21 0.48 13.09
C GLN A 5 9.16 -0.43 12.45
N VAL A 6 8.03 -0.67 13.12
CA VAL A 6 6.93 -1.48 12.55
C VAL A 6 6.36 -0.80 11.32
N TRP A 7 6.11 0.50 11.40
CA TRP A 7 5.59 1.28 10.27
C TRP A 7 6.56 1.30 9.09
N SER A 8 7.84 1.60 9.33
CA SER A 8 8.87 1.62 8.27
C SER A 8 9.07 0.26 7.64
N LEU A 9 9.07 -0.82 8.44
CA LEU A 9 9.16 -2.18 7.91
C LEU A 9 7.98 -2.49 7.00
N PHE A 10 6.77 -2.06 7.38
CA PHE A 10 5.60 -2.29 6.55
C PHE A 10 5.64 -1.49 5.25
N VAL A 11 6.08 -0.21 5.30
CA VAL A 11 6.28 0.59 4.08
C VAL A 11 7.27 -0.11 3.15
N VAL A 12 8.45 -0.49 3.64
CA VAL A 12 9.48 -1.16 2.82
C VAL A 12 8.96 -2.49 2.26
N ALA A 13 8.33 -3.32 3.08
CA ALA A 13 7.79 -4.60 2.63
C ALA A 13 6.72 -4.40 1.54
N TRP A 14 5.87 -3.38 1.68
CA TRP A 14 4.85 -3.07 0.70
C TRP A 14 5.45 -2.51 -0.60
N THR A 15 6.41 -1.58 -0.53
CA THR A 15 7.15 -1.08 -1.70
C THR A 15 7.81 -2.23 -2.46
N LEU A 16 8.48 -3.15 -1.76
CA LEU A 16 9.09 -4.31 -2.41
C LEU A 16 8.05 -5.22 -3.06
N ALA A 17 6.90 -5.46 -2.42
CA ALA A 17 5.82 -6.24 -3.02
C ALA A 17 5.19 -5.57 -4.27
N LEU A 18 5.21 -4.24 -4.33
CA LEU A 18 4.79 -3.46 -5.49
C LEU A 18 5.81 -3.50 -6.62
N GLU A 19 7.11 -3.47 -6.35
CA GLU A 19 8.11 -3.39 -7.43
C GLU A 19 8.63 -4.75 -7.89
N VAL A 20 8.60 -5.77 -7.02
CA VAL A 20 9.09 -7.11 -7.36
C VAL A 20 8.07 -7.83 -8.28
N PRO A 21 8.53 -8.43 -9.40
CA PRO A 21 7.66 -9.22 -10.26
C PRO A 21 7.01 -10.37 -9.51
N VAL A 22 5.70 -10.54 -9.68
CA VAL A 22 4.96 -11.64 -9.06
C VAL A 22 5.13 -12.90 -9.92
N PRO A 23 5.72 -13.99 -9.38
CA PRO A 23 5.82 -15.25 -10.12
C PRO A 23 4.44 -15.83 -10.44
N ASP A 24 4.36 -16.62 -11.51
CA ASP A 24 3.11 -17.27 -11.93
C ASP A 24 2.59 -18.17 -10.79
N PRO A 25 1.38 -17.93 -10.25
CA PRO A 25 0.84 -18.69 -9.14
C PRO A 25 0.44 -20.13 -9.53
N GLY A 26 0.56 -20.56 -10.79
CA GLY A 26 0.12 -21.88 -11.27
C GLY A 26 0.67 -23.09 -10.51
N HIS A 27 1.77 -22.94 -9.78
CA HIS A 27 2.38 -23.99 -8.93
C HIS A 27 1.87 -24.00 -7.48
N LEU A 28 1.05 -23.03 -7.07
CA LEU A 28 0.51 -22.93 -5.72
C LEU A 28 -0.77 -23.78 -5.57
N PRO A 29 -1.08 -24.28 -4.36
CA PRO A 29 -2.31 -25.06 -4.10
C PRO A 29 -3.61 -24.34 -4.49
N ALA A 30 -3.61 -23.00 -4.47
CA ALA A 30 -4.72 -22.15 -4.91
C ALA A 30 -4.46 -21.43 -6.24
N GLY A 31 -3.48 -21.89 -7.03
CA GLY A 31 -2.99 -21.22 -8.23
C GLY A 31 -4.06 -20.94 -9.26
N ALA A 32 -4.94 -21.92 -9.53
CA ALA A 32 -6.05 -21.75 -10.47
C ALA A 32 -7.02 -20.63 -10.04
N ILE A 33 -7.40 -20.59 -8.76
CA ILE A 33 -8.30 -19.57 -8.22
C ILE A 33 -7.63 -18.18 -8.25
N LEU A 34 -6.35 -18.11 -7.87
CA LEU A 34 -5.56 -16.88 -7.89
C LEU A 34 -5.41 -16.35 -9.32
N SER A 35 -5.14 -17.21 -10.31
CA SER A 35 -5.04 -16.81 -11.71
C SER A 35 -6.37 -16.32 -12.26
N THR A 36 -7.48 -17.00 -11.99
CA THR A 36 -8.81 -16.59 -12.44
C THR A 36 -9.25 -15.26 -11.81
N ASN A 37 -8.90 -15.02 -10.55
CA ASN A 37 -9.35 -13.83 -9.79
C ASN A 37 -8.20 -12.84 -9.55
N LYS A 38 -7.12 -12.90 -10.34
CA LYS A 38 -5.88 -12.14 -10.11
C LYS A 38 -6.14 -10.65 -9.92
N TYR A 39 -7.01 -10.09 -10.76
CA TYR A 39 -7.39 -8.68 -10.67
C TYR A 39 -8.02 -8.35 -9.31
N LEU A 40 -9.02 -9.11 -8.88
CA LEU A 40 -9.72 -8.88 -7.61
C LEU A 40 -8.77 -9.00 -6.43
N PHE A 41 -7.95 -10.06 -6.38
CA PHE A 41 -6.95 -10.24 -5.33
C PHE A 41 -5.95 -9.08 -5.29
N ALA A 42 -5.44 -8.64 -6.44
CA ALA A 42 -4.51 -7.52 -6.51
C ALA A 42 -5.15 -6.24 -5.97
N LYS A 43 -6.35 -5.86 -6.44
CA LYS A 43 -7.00 -4.62 -5.99
C LYS A 43 -7.38 -4.66 -4.52
N THR A 44 -7.88 -5.80 -4.02
CA THR A 44 -8.17 -5.97 -2.59
C THR A 44 -6.90 -5.86 -1.75
N LEU A 45 -5.78 -6.42 -2.22
CA LEU A 45 -4.51 -6.33 -1.51
C LEU A 45 -3.99 -4.89 -1.43
N HIS A 46 -4.08 -4.14 -2.53
CA HIS A 46 -3.76 -2.70 -2.55
C HIS A 46 -4.57 -1.91 -1.52
N VAL A 47 -5.90 -2.04 -1.57
CA VAL A 47 -6.80 -1.38 -0.61
C VAL A 47 -6.46 -1.76 0.83
N ALA A 48 -6.26 -3.06 1.11
CA ALA A 48 -5.97 -3.55 2.45
C ALA A 48 -4.61 -3.07 2.97
N ALA A 49 -3.57 -3.08 2.13
CA ALA A 49 -2.23 -2.64 2.50
C ALA A 49 -2.21 -1.14 2.82
N TYR A 50 -2.79 -0.30 1.96
CA TYR A 50 -2.86 1.15 2.21
C TYR A 50 -3.77 1.50 3.40
N ALA A 51 -4.87 0.76 3.61
CA ALA A 51 -5.69 0.92 4.81
C ALA A 51 -4.90 0.59 6.08
N GLY A 52 -4.14 -0.51 6.07
CA GLY A 52 -3.26 -0.90 7.18
C GLY A 52 -2.17 0.14 7.45
N LEU A 53 -1.44 0.56 6.41
CA LEU A 53 -0.41 1.59 6.51
C LEU A 53 -0.96 2.89 7.10
N THR A 54 -2.14 3.31 6.66
CA THR A 54 -2.78 4.54 7.14
C THR A 54 -3.24 4.41 8.59
N ALA A 55 -3.83 3.27 8.97
CA ALA A 55 -4.18 3.02 10.36
C ALA A 55 -2.92 3.05 11.26
N PHE A 56 -1.82 2.42 10.82
CA PHE A 56 -0.56 2.45 11.55
C PHE A 56 0.09 3.84 11.58
N SER A 57 -0.04 4.67 10.53
CA SER A 57 0.41 6.06 10.54
C SER A 57 -0.27 6.88 11.65
N GLY A 58 -1.56 6.64 11.92
CA GLY A 58 -2.25 7.24 13.06
C GLY A 58 -1.72 6.74 14.41
N TRP A 59 -1.31 5.47 14.49
CA TRP A 59 -0.80 4.84 15.72
C TRP A 59 0.63 5.26 16.10
N VAL A 60 1.45 5.64 15.12
CA VAL A 60 2.81 6.15 15.35
C VAL A 60 2.76 7.44 16.18
N VAL A 61 3.74 7.63 17.07
CA VAL A 61 3.81 8.79 17.96
C VAL A 61 4.28 10.02 17.18
N VAL A 62 3.32 10.71 16.57
CA VAL A 62 3.47 12.00 15.89
C VAL A 62 2.43 12.95 16.48
N ALA A 63 2.84 14.17 16.81
CA ALA A 63 1.91 15.21 17.25
C ALA A 63 0.81 15.39 16.19
N SER A 64 -0.46 15.48 16.62
CA SER A 64 -1.63 15.53 15.73
C SER A 64 -1.46 16.52 14.57
N ARG A 65 -0.90 17.72 14.84
CA ARG A 65 -0.62 18.78 13.84
C ARG A 65 0.32 18.39 12.70
N HIS A 66 1.10 17.32 12.81
CA HIS A 66 2.03 16.84 11.80
C HIS A 66 1.57 15.55 11.11
N ARG A 67 0.44 14.97 11.53
CA ARG A 67 -0.03 13.70 10.95
C ARG A 67 -0.45 13.83 9.49
N TRP A 68 -0.85 15.03 9.04
CA TRP A 68 -1.10 15.29 7.62
C TRP A 68 0.14 15.01 6.74
N LEU A 69 1.35 15.15 7.27
CA LEU A 69 2.58 14.76 6.55
C LEU A 69 2.66 13.25 6.30
N MET A 70 2.17 12.44 7.23
CA MET A 70 2.10 10.98 7.04
C MET A 70 1.06 10.63 5.97
N MET A 71 -0.06 11.34 5.95
CA MET A 71 -1.07 11.15 4.91
C MET A 71 -0.54 11.55 3.53
N LEU A 72 0.08 12.72 3.41
CA LEU A 72 0.73 13.14 2.16
C LEU A 72 1.83 12.18 1.72
N PHE A 73 2.62 11.66 2.65
CA PHE A 73 3.61 10.64 2.35
C PHE A 73 2.96 9.40 1.74
N LEU A 74 1.89 8.86 2.34
CA LEU A 74 1.22 7.67 1.81
C LEU A 74 0.55 7.93 0.45
N MET A 75 -0.10 9.08 0.29
CA MET A 75 -0.70 9.49 -1.00
C MET A 75 0.37 9.66 -2.09
N GLY A 76 1.50 10.27 -1.73
CA GLY A 76 2.65 10.45 -2.60
C GLY A 76 3.31 9.12 -2.94
N HIS A 77 3.45 8.22 -1.97
CA HIS A 77 3.99 6.88 -2.15
C HIS A 77 3.16 6.07 -3.16
N ALA A 78 1.83 6.08 -3.07
CA ALA A 78 0.93 5.45 -4.04
C ALA A 78 1.15 5.93 -5.47
N THR A 79 1.23 7.24 -5.65
CA THR A 79 1.50 7.81 -6.98
C THR A 79 2.93 7.48 -7.45
N ALA A 80 3.90 7.57 -6.55
CA ALA A 80 5.31 7.38 -6.87
C ALA A 80 5.64 5.94 -7.27
N SER A 81 5.04 4.94 -6.62
CA SER A 81 5.24 3.53 -7.00
C SER A 81 4.74 3.25 -8.43
N GLU A 82 3.59 3.82 -8.82
CA GLU A 82 3.06 3.63 -10.17
C GLU A 82 3.92 4.34 -11.24
N LEU A 83 4.44 5.53 -10.92
CA LEU A 83 5.40 6.22 -11.78
C LEU A 83 6.72 5.44 -11.90
N LEU A 84 7.18 4.83 -10.81
CA LEU A 84 8.38 4.01 -10.79
C LEU A 84 8.19 2.75 -11.64
N GLN A 85 7.06 2.05 -11.51
CA GLN A 85 6.71 0.90 -12.34
C GLN A 85 6.67 1.29 -13.81
N ALA A 86 6.00 2.39 -14.17
CA ALA A 86 5.99 2.89 -15.54
C ALA A 86 7.39 3.21 -16.08
N ALA A 87 8.28 3.78 -15.25
CA ALA A 87 9.66 4.09 -15.64
C ALA A 87 10.55 2.85 -15.76
N LEU A 88 10.29 1.83 -14.94
CA LEU A 88 11.07 0.59 -14.88
C LEU A 88 10.44 -0.57 -15.65
N GLU A 89 9.31 -0.35 -16.32
CA GLU A 89 8.60 -1.38 -17.11
C GLU A 89 9.52 -2.18 -18.03
N PRO A 90 10.51 -1.57 -18.75
CA PRO A 90 11.44 -2.33 -19.59
C PRO A 90 12.31 -3.36 -18.85
N TYR A 91 12.53 -3.16 -17.55
CA TYR A 91 13.40 -3.99 -16.70
C TYR A 91 12.63 -4.92 -15.77
N CYS A 92 11.48 -4.45 -15.27
CA CYS A 92 10.68 -5.14 -14.25
C CYS A 92 9.42 -5.80 -14.83
N HIS A 93 9.08 -5.53 -16.10
CA HIS A 93 7.88 -6.05 -16.78
C HIS A 93 6.58 -5.82 -15.99
N ARG A 94 6.53 -4.68 -15.28
CA ARG A 94 5.39 -4.23 -14.50
C ARG A 94 5.06 -2.81 -14.92
N GLY A 95 3.88 -2.62 -15.49
CA GLY A 95 3.40 -1.31 -15.92
C GLY A 95 2.66 -0.60 -14.78
N GLY A 96 2.69 0.74 -14.81
CA GLY A 96 1.90 1.56 -13.90
C GLY A 96 0.43 1.71 -14.35
N SER A 97 -0.46 1.91 -13.39
CA SER A 97 -1.89 2.11 -13.58
C SER A 97 -2.44 3.21 -12.68
N LEU A 98 -3.04 4.24 -13.29
CA LEU A 98 -3.80 5.26 -12.53
C LEU A 98 -4.99 4.66 -11.76
N THR A 99 -5.49 3.51 -12.20
CA THR A 99 -6.56 2.81 -11.47
C THR A 99 -6.05 2.26 -10.15
N ASP A 100 -4.79 1.80 -10.09
CA ASP A 100 -4.16 1.33 -8.85
C ASP A 100 -3.95 2.46 -7.86
N VAL A 101 -3.52 3.65 -8.33
CA VAL A 101 -3.49 4.86 -7.48
C VAL A 101 -4.87 5.10 -6.85
N GLY A 102 -5.95 4.97 -7.63
CA GLY A 102 -7.32 5.13 -7.12
C GLY A 102 -7.68 4.14 -6.00
N PHE A 103 -7.32 2.87 -6.14
CA PHE A 103 -7.52 1.85 -5.10
C PHE A 103 -6.67 2.12 -3.85
N ASP A 104 -5.45 2.61 -4.02
CA ASP A 104 -4.58 3.00 -2.91
C ASP A 104 -5.19 4.16 -2.12
N GLN A 105 -5.71 5.19 -2.80
CA GLN A 105 -6.40 6.31 -2.16
C GLN A 105 -7.67 5.85 -1.42
N LEU A 106 -8.42 4.89 -1.98
CA LEU A 106 -9.55 4.28 -1.29
C LEU A 106 -9.10 3.56 -0.01
N GLY A 107 -8.00 2.81 -0.07
CA GLY A 107 -7.36 2.20 1.09
C GLY A 107 -7.01 3.24 2.16
N ILE A 108 -6.38 4.35 1.78
CA ILE A 108 -6.03 5.44 2.70
C ILE A 108 -7.29 6.02 3.38
N LEU A 109 -8.35 6.27 2.62
CA LEU A 109 -9.62 6.76 3.17
C LEU A 109 -10.21 5.79 4.20
N LEU A 110 -10.26 4.49 3.88
CA LEU A 110 -10.76 3.46 4.78
C LEU A 110 -9.87 3.32 6.02
N GLY A 111 -8.55 3.32 5.86
CA GLY A 111 -7.60 3.24 6.96
C GLY A 111 -7.67 4.45 7.89
N THR A 112 -7.94 5.65 7.35
CA THR A 112 -8.21 6.85 8.15
C THR A 112 -9.48 6.69 8.97
N ALA A 113 -10.56 6.20 8.36
CA ALA A 113 -11.83 5.97 9.05
C ALA A 113 -11.71 4.91 10.16
N VAL A 114 -11.07 3.77 9.87
CA VAL A 114 -10.84 2.69 10.84
C VAL A 114 -9.91 3.15 11.96
N GLY A 115 -8.83 3.84 11.62
CA GLY A 115 -7.83 4.36 12.55
C GLY A 115 -8.22 5.69 13.21
N TRP A 116 -9.43 6.21 12.98
CA TRP A 116 -9.81 7.61 13.29
C TRP A 116 -9.44 8.05 14.71
N ARG A 117 -9.67 7.17 15.69
CA ARG A 117 -9.33 7.43 17.10
C ARG A 117 -7.85 7.73 17.31
N TRP A 118 -6.96 7.13 16.55
CA TRP A 118 -5.54 7.43 16.64
C TRP A 118 -5.21 8.74 15.93
N TRP A 119 -5.88 9.06 14.83
CA TRP A 119 -5.67 10.30 14.07
C TRP A 119 -6.04 11.58 14.81
N ILE A 120 -7.03 11.53 15.70
CA ILE A 120 -7.49 12.72 16.45
C ILE A 120 -6.87 12.89 17.84
N ARG A 121 -6.15 11.89 18.36
CA ARG A 121 -5.56 11.95 19.71
C ARG A 121 -4.31 12.83 19.71
N GLU A 122 -4.21 13.75 20.67
CA GLU A 122 -3.00 14.56 20.89
C GLU A 122 -1.85 13.75 21.50
#